data_AF-A0A9N9FUJ8-F1
#
_entry.id   AF-A0A9N9FUJ8-F1
#
_cell.length_a   1.000
_cell.length_b   1.000
_cell.length_c   1.000
_cell.angle_alpha   90.00
_cell.angle_beta   90.00
_cell.angle_gamma   90.00
#
_symmetry.space_group_name_H-M   'P 1'
#
loop_
_entity.id
_entity.type
_entity.pdbx_description
1 polymer ?
#
loop_
_entity_poly.entity_id
_entity_poly.type
_entity_poly.pdbx_seq_one_letter_code
_entity_poly.pdbx_strand_id
1 'polypeptide(L)'
;MPIPTVFKKLIRKFNQKPAGIENLNEDSKKIIKKWVKNNQDPLLLIEWDELGLMLRTTANPLHTKLSLVNVITTSTGFVQFPPIGTQSDCAFSFVDTDGLPARQALINAMCALVIHVNSATGNWAKPIIGVPNVGRVYQIEVPRKGEIDVTEFSCVFGP
;
A
#
# COMPACT_ATOMS: atom_id res chain seq x y z
N MET A 1 17.30 12.94 -6.30
CA MET A 1 16.62 14.12 -5.73
C MET A 1 16.31 13.86 -4.27
N PRO A 2 16.66 14.75 -3.33
CA PRO A 2 16.29 14.59 -1.93
C PRO A 2 14.78 14.78 -1.77
N ILE A 3 14.16 13.91 -0.98
CA ILE A 3 12.73 13.98 -0.67
C ILE A 3 12.47 15.29 0.11
N PRO A 4 11.53 16.17 -0.32
CA PRO A 4 11.26 17.44 0.35
C PRO A 4 10.89 17.23 1.83
N THR A 5 11.33 18.14 2.71
CA THR A 5 11.13 18.09 4.17
C THR A 5 9.66 17.90 4.62
N VAL A 6 8.71 18.27 3.75
CA VAL A 6 7.27 18.03 3.91
C VAL A 6 6.93 16.54 4.00
N PHE A 7 7.61 15.69 3.22
CA PHE A 7 7.39 14.25 3.21
C PHE A 7 7.81 13.57 4.51
N LYS A 8 8.93 13.97 5.13
CA LYS A 8 9.33 13.44 6.46
C LYS A 8 8.28 13.74 7.55
N LYS A 9 7.56 14.85 7.44
CA LYS A 9 6.46 15.23 8.34
C LYS A 9 5.17 14.46 8.05
N LEU A 10 4.86 14.15 6.79
CA LEU A 10 3.76 13.25 6.43
C LEU A 10 4.03 11.82 6.94
N ILE A 11 5.27 11.35 6.84
CA ILE A 11 5.68 9.99 7.25
C ILE A 11 5.49 9.77 8.77
N ARG A 12 5.78 10.77 9.61
CA ARG A 12 5.52 10.72 11.07
C ARG A 12 4.04 10.86 11.44
N LYS A 13 3.20 11.29 10.50
CA LYS A 13 1.75 11.48 10.69
C LYS A 13 0.91 10.34 10.11
N PHE A 14 1.53 9.31 9.52
CA PHE A 14 0.78 8.10 9.22
C PHE A 14 0.26 7.55 10.54
N ASN A 15 -1.06 7.48 10.71
CA ASN A 15 -1.69 6.76 11.81
C ASN A 15 -1.36 5.27 11.62
N GLN A 16 -0.19 4.89 12.14
CA GLN A 16 0.30 3.53 12.18
C GLN A 16 -0.35 2.84 13.37
N LYS A 17 -1.00 1.72 13.10
CA LYS A 17 -1.51 0.85 14.15
C LYS A 17 -0.84 -0.51 13.99
N PRO A 18 -0.17 -1.03 15.04
CA PRO A 18 0.18 -2.43 15.07
C PRO A 18 -1.08 -3.24 14.80
N ALA A 19 -1.01 -4.12 13.82
CA ALA A 19 -2.07 -5.06 13.50
C ALA A 19 -1.54 -6.48 13.69
N GLY A 20 -2.37 -7.39 14.16
CA GLY A 20 -2.04 -8.80 14.13
C GLY A 20 -2.36 -9.42 12.77
N ILE A 21 -1.69 -10.51 12.41
CA ILE A 21 -2.01 -11.28 11.19
C ILE A 21 -3.47 -11.77 11.22
N GLU A 22 -4.02 -11.98 12.41
CA GLU A 22 -5.42 -12.33 12.64
C GLU A 22 -6.41 -11.30 12.09
N ASN A 23 -6.02 -10.03 11.99
CA ASN A 23 -6.86 -8.93 11.50
C ASN A 23 -6.95 -8.85 9.97
N LEU A 24 -6.14 -9.64 9.27
CA LEU A 24 -6.14 -9.72 7.82
C LEU A 24 -7.20 -10.73 7.32
N ASN A 25 -7.66 -10.54 6.09
CA ASN A 25 -8.53 -11.50 5.44
C ASN A 25 -7.77 -12.81 5.09
N GLU A 26 -8.51 -13.86 4.73
CA GLU A 26 -7.90 -15.18 4.48
C GLU A 26 -6.96 -15.21 3.27
N ASP A 27 -7.18 -14.37 2.27
CA ASP A 27 -6.33 -14.32 1.08
C ASP A 27 -5.01 -13.58 1.37
N SER A 28 -5.08 -12.47 2.11
CA SER A 28 -3.95 -11.77 2.71
C SER A 28 -3.08 -12.71 3.53
N LYS A 29 -3.70 -13.53 4.40
CA LYS A 29 -2.96 -14.54 5.21
C LYS A 29 -2.24 -15.56 4.34
N LYS A 30 -2.87 -16.04 3.24
CA LYS A 30 -2.22 -16.98 2.30
C LYS A 30 -1.04 -16.32 1.58
N ILE A 31 -1.18 -15.06 1.18
CA ILE A 31 -0.11 -14.28 0.54
C ILE A 31 1.09 -14.16 1.48
N ILE A 32 0.85 -13.74 2.73
CA ILE A 32 1.92 -13.60 3.72
C ILE A 32 2.60 -14.93 3.99
N LYS A 33 1.85 -16.02 4.18
CA LYS A 33 2.41 -17.37 4.37
C LYS A 33 3.33 -17.79 3.22
N LYS A 34 3.03 -17.39 1.98
CA LYS A 34 3.91 -17.63 0.82
C LYS A 34 5.11 -16.69 0.80
N TRP A 35 4.91 -15.41 1.13
CA TRP A 35 5.96 -14.40 1.14
C TRP A 35 7.05 -14.70 2.19
N VAL A 36 6.66 -15.03 3.44
CA VAL A 36 7.57 -15.32 4.57
C VAL A 36 8.55 -16.46 4.25
N LYS A 37 8.13 -17.44 3.45
CA LYS A 37 8.98 -18.58 3.09
C LYS A 37 10.17 -18.20 2.21
N ASN A 38 10.06 -17.09 1.47
CA ASN A 38 10.92 -16.81 0.32
C ASN A 38 11.57 -15.42 0.33
N ASN A 39 11.18 -14.50 1.22
CA ASN A 39 11.58 -13.09 1.12
C ASN A 39 11.90 -12.47 2.48
N GLN A 40 12.91 -11.61 2.52
CA GLN A 40 13.24 -10.76 3.67
C GLN A 40 12.84 -9.29 3.44
N ASP A 41 12.46 -8.94 2.21
CA ASP A 41 12.15 -7.58 1.81
C ASP A 41 10.70 -7.21 2.07
N PRO A 42 10.43 -5.97 2.52
CA PRO A 42 9.12 -5.56 2.99
C PRO A 42 8.05 -5.66 1.89
N LEU A 43 6.83 -6.01 2.31
CA LEU A 43 5.68 -6.19 1.42
C LEU A 43 4.62 -5.14 1.74
N LEU A 44 4.15 -4.43 0.71
CA LEU A 44 2.94 -3.61 0.79
C LEU A 44 1.75 -4.49 0.42
N LEU A 45 0.79 -4.59 1.32
CA LEU A 45 -0.44 -5.36 1.13
C LEU A 45 -1.63 -4.41 1.15
N ILE A 46 -2.55 -4.59 0.20
CA ILE A 46 -3.78 -3.80 0.11
C ILE A 46 -4.97 -4.74 0.05
N GLU A 47 -5.87 -4.58 1.02
CA GLU A 47 -7.18 -5.22 1.01
C GLU A 47 -8.18 -4.25 0.39
N TRP A 48 -8.50 -4.48 -0.87
CA TRP A 48 -9.41 -3.63 -1.64
C TRP A 48 -10.86 -3.81 -1.18
N ASP A 49 -11.58 -2.70 -1.08
CA ASP A 49 -13.04 -2.70 -0.95
C ASP A 49 -13.65 -2.48 -2.34
N GLU A 50 -14.11 -3.57 -2.96
CA GLU A 50 -14.63 -3.55 -4.33
C GLU A 50 -15.89 -2.67 -4.46
N LEU A 51 -16.71 -2.53 -3.40
CA LEU A 51 -17.86 -1.64 -3.41
C LEU A 51 -17.40 -0.16 -3.38
N GLY A 52 -16.44 0.16 -2.51
CA GLY A 52 -15.84 1.48 -2.42
C GLY A 52 -15.15 1.92 -3.71
N LEU A 53 -14.50 0.98 -4.41
CA LEU A 53 -13.89 1.18 -5.73
C LEU A 53 -14.93 1.35 -6.83
N MET A 54 -15.94 0.48 -6.89
CA MET A 54 -17.01 0.53 -7.89
C MET A 54 -17.72 1.89 -7.85
N LEU A 55 -18.17 2.32 -6.68
CA LEU A 55 -18.94 3.56 -6.53
C LEU A 55 -18.13 4.80 -6.91
N ARG A 56 -16.82 4.81 -6.60
CA ARG A 56 -15.92 5.89 -7.04
C ARG A 56 -15.65 5.86 -8.54
N THR A 57 -15.56 4.67 -9.14
CA THR A 57 -15.43 4.49 -10.60
C THR A 57 -16.71 4.97 -11.31
N THR A 58 -17.89 4.69 -10.77
CA THR A 58 -19.16 5.17 -11.32
C THR A 58 -19.26 6.69 -11.25
N ALA A 59 -18.81 7.30 -10.14
CA ALA A 59 -18.79 8.75 -10.00
C ALA A 59 -17.74 9.43 -10.90
N ASN A 60 -16.62 8.76 -11.17
CA ASN A 60 -15.58 9.21 -12.09
C ASN A 60 -14.87 8.01 -12.73
N PRO A 61 -15.02 7.76 -14.04
CA PRO A 61 -14.40 6.64 -14.74
C PRO A 61 -12.87 6.59 -14.67
N LEU A 62 -12.20 7.68 -14.28
CA LEU A 62 -10.75 7.70 -14.05
C LEU A 62 -10.35 7.09 -12.71
N HIS A 63 -11.27 6.88 -11.77
CA HIS A 63 -11.00 6.32 -10.44
C HIS A 63 -11.05 4.81 -10.41
N THR A 64 -10.13 4.18 -11.11
CA THR A 64 -10.10 2.72 -11.20
C THR A 64 -9.12 2.14 -10.19
N LYS A 65 -9.32 0.87 -9.81
CA LYS A 65 -8.31 0.08 -9.10
C LYS A 65 -6.97 0.12 -9.84
N LEU A 66 -7.01 0.03 -11.16
CA LEU A 66 -5.82 0.08 -12.02
C LEU A 66 -5.02 1.37 -11.86
N SER A 67 -5.67 2.54 -11.71
CA SER A 67 -4.92 3.79 -11.52
C SER A 67 -4.18 3.81 -10.18
N LEU A 68 -4.75 3.23 -9.12
CA LEU A 68 -4.08 3.10 -7.82
C LEU A 68 -2.91 2.11 -7.88
N VAL A 69 -3.13 0.96 -8.52
CA VAL A 69 -2.07 -0.04 -8.78
C VAL A 69 -0.92 0.60 -9.55
N ASN A 70 -1.20 1.37 -10.61
CA ASN A 70 -0.18 2.04 -11.43
C ASN A 70 0.67 3.04 -10.64
N VAL A 71 0.12 3.73 -9.64
CA VAL A 71 0.91 4.62 -8.77
C VAL A 71 1.96 3.83 -7.98
N ILE A 72 1.61 2.62 -7.53
CA ILE A 72 2.51 1.76 -6.76
C ILE A 72 3.56 1.13 -7.68
N THR A 73 3.14 0.57 -8.83
CA THR A 73 4.04 -0.17 -9.72
C THR A 73 5.03 0.71 -10.48
N THR A 74 4.74 2.00 -10.61
CA THR A 74 5.68 2.99 -11.19
C THR A 74 6.66 3.57 -10.16
N SER A 75 6.55 3.18 -8.88
CA SER A 75 7.44 3.66 -7.82
C SER A 75 8.83 3.01 -7.90
N THR A 76 9.88 3.79 -7.67
CA THR A 76 11.26 3.29 -7.63
C THR A 76 11.42 2.19 -6.59
N GLY A 77 12.08 1.09 -6.99
CA GLY A 77 12.31 -0.08 -6.14
C GLY A 77 11.17 -1.10 -6.15
N PHE A 78 10.05 -0.83 -6.84
CA PHE A 78 8.99 -1.82 -7.05
C PHE A 78 9.52 -3.03 -7.83
N VAL A 79 9.13 -4.22 -7.38
CA VAL A 79 9.26 -5.47 -8.14
C VAL A 79 7.97 -6.26 -8.09
N GLN A 80 7.75 -7.05 -9.14
CA GLN A 80 6.57 -7.89 -9.24
C GLN A 80 6.50 -8.90 -8.08
N PHE A 81 5.31 -9.02 -7.48
CA PHE A 81 4.99 -10.09 -6.54
C PHE A 81 3.80 -10.93 -7.05
N PRO A 82 3.87 -12.27 -7.01
CA PRO A 82 5.09 -13.06 -6.83
C PRO A 82 6.09 -12.81 -7.97
N PRO A 83 7.40 -13.08 -7.77
CA PRO A 83 8.43 -12.86 -8.79
C PRO A 83 8.23 -13.65 -10.08
N ILE A 84 7.48 -14.76 -10.01
CA ILE A 84 7.16 -15.62 -11.14
C ILE A 84 5.64 -15.74 -11.24
N GLY A 85 5.10 -15.53 -12.45
CA GLY A 85 3.68 -15.67 -12.76
C GLY A 85 2.98 -14.33 -12.98
N THR A 86 1.69 -14.26 -12.66
CA THR A 86 0.88 -13.05 -12.78
C THR A 86 1.11 -12.13 -11.59
N GLN A 87 1.32 -10.84 -11.86
CA GLN A 87 1.42 -9.83 -10.82
C GLN A 87 0.14 -9.76 -9.98
N SER A 88 0.31 -9.76 -8.66
CA SER A 88 -0.75 -9.48 -7.71
C SER A 88 -1.16 -8.01 -7.75
N ASP A 89 -2.46 -7.75 -7.73
CA ASP A 89 -3.02 -6.41 -7.59
C ASP A 89 -3.20 -5.99 -6.12
N CYS A 90 -2.95 -6.89 -5.17
CA CYS A 90 -3.12 -6.67 -3.72
C CYS A 90 -1.80 -6.77 -2.94
N ALA A 91 -0.71 -7.22 -3.55
CA ALA A 91 0.58 -7.39 -2.88
C ALA A 91 1.71 -6.87 -3.75
N PHE A 92 2.56 -6.00 -3.20
CA PHE A 92 3.61 -5.30 -3.91
C PHE A 92 4.92 -5.40 -3.14
N SER A 93 5.96 -5.91 -3.79
CA SER A 93 7.28 -6.06 -3.21
C SER A 93 8.19 -4.90 -3.59
N PHE A 94 9.13 -4.59 -2.71
CA PHE A 94 10.13 -3.56 -2.93
C PHE A 94 11.50 -4.14 -2.62
N VAL A 95 12.52 -3.78 -3.41
CA VAL A 95 13.90 -4.22 -3.22
C VAL A 95 14.82 -3.05 -2.95
N ASP A 96 15.99 -3.35 -2.39
CA ASP A 96 17.07 -2.37 -2.30
C ASP A 96 17.50 -1.94 -3.71
N THR A 97 17.66 -0.64 -3.89
CA THR A 97 18.24 -0.03 -5.09
C THR A 97 19.38 0.89 -4.68
N ASP A 98 20.22 1.32 -5.61
CA ASP A 98 21.39 2.15 -5.32
C ASP A 98 21.02 3.41 -4.52
N GLY A 99 21.39 3.42 -3.23
CA GLY A 99 21.13 4.52 -2.32
C GLY A 99 19.70 4.63 -1.77
N LEU A 100 18.82 3.65 -2.03
CA LEU A 100 17.45 3.62 -1.54
C LEU A 100 17.08 2.22 -1.00
N PRO A 101 17.04 2.04 0.33
CA PRO A 101 16.60 0.79 0.95
C PRO A 101 15.14 0.43 0.61
N ALA A 102 14.83 -0.85 0.50
CA ALA A 102 13.51 -1.41 0.16
C ALA A 102 12.38 -0.84 1.02
N ARG A 103 12.63 -0.72 2.33
CA ARG A 103 11.68 -0.11 3.27
C ARG A 103 11.37 1.34 2.93
N GLN A 104 12.39 2.11 2.55
CA GLN A 104 12.19 3.50 2.15
C GLN A 104 11.49 3.59 0.78
N ALA A 105 11.78 2.67 -0.14
CA ALA A 105 11.07 2.55 -1.41
C ALA A 105 9.56 2.28 -1.20
N LEU A 106 9.21 1.34 -0.32
CA LEU A 106 7.82 1.05 0.07
C LEU A 106 7.14 2.29 0.66
N ILE A 107 7.78 2.95 1.63
CA ILE A 107 7.25 4.17 2.24
C ILE A 107 7.03 5.28 1.19
N ASN A 108 7.93 5.41 0.23
CA ASN A 108 7.78 6.38 -0.87
C ASN A 108 6.58 6.04 -1.75
N ALA A 109 6.36 4.77 -2.08
CA ALA A 109 5.19 4.32 -2.82
C ALA A 109 3.88 4.60 -2.07
N MET A 110 3.83 4.34 -0.75
CA MET A 110 2.69 4.71 0.08
C MET A 110 2.46 6.23 0.09
N CYS A 111 3.52 7.04 0.17
CA CYS A 111 3.40 8.49 0.09
C CYS A 111 2.86 8.96 -1.27
N ALA A 112 3.32 8.36 -2.36
CA ALA A 112 2.80 8.65 -3.70
C ALA A 112 1.31 8.31 -3.81
N LEU A 113 0.90 7.16 -3.25
CA LEU A 113 -0.49 6.75 -3.18
C LEU A 113 -1.34 7.74 -2.37
N VAL A 114 -0.87 8.18 -1.21
CA VAL A 114 -1.54 9.18 -0.37
C VAL A 114 -1.69 10.50 -1.12
N ILE A 115 -0.65 10.97 -1.80
CA ILE A 115 -0.71 12.20 -2.58
C ILE A 115 -1.69 12.06 -3.74
N HIS A 116 -1.67 10.93 -4.45
CA HIS A 116 -2.59 10.66 -5.53
C HIS A 116 -4.05 10.70 -5.05
N VAL A 117 -4.34 10.02 -3.93
CA VAL A 117 -5.68 9.92 -3.36
C VAL A 117 -6.14 11.24 -2.71
N ASN A 118 -5.26 11.98 -2.04
CA ASN A 118 -5.62 13.16 -1.23
C ASN A 118 -5.28 14.52 -1.88
N SER A 119 -4.79 14.55 -3.13
CA SER A 119 -4.48 15.82 -3.81
C SER A 119 -5.74 16.67 -3.99
N ALA A 120 -5.60 18.01 -4.01
CA ALA A 120 -6.72 18.94 -4.19
C ALA A 120 -7.40 18.80 -5.57
N THR A 121 -6.70 18.23 -6.55
CA THR A 121 -7.21 17.80 -7.86
C THR A 121 -7.64 16.33 -7.88
N GLY A 122 -7.32 15.58 -6.82
CA GLY A 122 -7.60 14.17 -6.63
C GLY A 122 -9.05 13.98 -6.21
N ASN A 123 -9.89 13.67 -7.19
CA ASN A 123 -11.31 13.43 -6.98
C ASN A 123 -11.61 12.17 -6.11
N TRP A 124 -10.57 11.45 -5.63
CA TRP A 124 -10.72 10.32 -4.69
C TRP A 124 -11.09 10.77 -3.26
N ALA A 125 -10.63 11.95 -2.84
CA ALA A 125 -10.57 12.41 -1.44
C ALA A 125 -11.90 12.85 -0.83
N LYS A 126 -13.00 12.89 -1.59
CA LYS A 126 -14.29 13.29 -1.04
C LYS A 126 -14.94 12.10 -0.34
N PRO A 127 -15.19 12.16 0.97
CA PRO A 127 -16.01 11.16 1.64
C PRO A 127 -17.38 11.13 0.96
N ILE A 128 -17.84 9.94 0.56
CA ILE A 128 -19.20 9.75 0.08
C ILE A 128 -19.96 9.11 1.23
N ILE A 129 -21.03 9.77 1.70
CA ILE A 129 -21.82 9.30 2.83
C ILE A 129 -22.34 7.89 2.54
N GLY A 130 -22.09 6.96 3.46
CA GLY A 130 -22.53 5.57 3.33
C GLY A 130 -21.70 4.70 2.37
N VAL A 131 -20.60 5.23 1.83
CA VAL A 131 -19.71 4.48 0.94
C VAL A 131 -18.40 4.18 1.67
N PRO A 132 -17.96 2.91 1.71
CA PRO A 132 -16.68 2.57 2.34
C PRO A 132 -15.50 3.22 1.61
N ASN A 133 -14.37 3.33 2.29
CA ASN A 133 -13.10 3.71 1.67
C ASN A 133 -12.67 2.64 0.65
N VAL A 134 -11.64 2.93 -0.15
CA VAL A 134 -11.25 2.02 -1.26
C VAL A 134 -10.52 0.77 -0.80
N GLY A 135 -10.17 0.69 0.48
CA GLY A 135 -9.53 -0.48 1.07
C GLY A 135 -8.78 -0.18 2.36
N ARG A 136 -7.97 -1.14 2.78
CA ARG A 136 -7.03 -1.05 3.91
C ARG A 136 -5.62 -1.35 3.44
N VAL A 137 -4.64 -0.64 3.97
CA VAL A 137 -3.24 -0.73 3.56
C VAL A 137 -2.39 -1.20 4.71
N TYR A 138 -1.55 -2.18 4.46
CA TYR A 138 -0.66 -2.79 5.45
C TYR A 138 0.77 -2.84 4.92
N GLN A 139 1.72 -2.59 5.80
CA GLN A 139 3.12 -2.91 5.60
C GLN A 139 3.43 -4.19 6.36
N ILE A 140 3.99 -5.17 5.68
CA ILE A 140 4.42 -6.44 6.26
C ILE A 140 5.95 -6.45 6.25
N GLU A 141 6.54 -6.69 7.41
CA GLU A 141 7.99 -6.81 7.59
C GLU A 141 8.31 -8.10 8.36
N VAL A 142 9.49 -8.69 8.12
CA VAL A 142 10.02 -9.74 9.00
C VAL A 142 11.26 -9.15 9.66
N PRO A 143 11.13 -8.55 10.86
CA PRO A 143 12.30 -8.15 11.63
C PRO A 143 13.26 -9.33 11.85
N ARG A 144 14.54 -9.01 12.07
CA ARG A 144 15.66 -9.97 12.27
C ARG A 144 15.43 -11.03 13.37
N LYS A 145 14.38 -10.90 14.18
CA LYS A 145 13.97 -11.88 15.21
C LYS A 145 13.04 -12.98 14.66
N GLY A 146 12.64 -12.93 13.38
CA GLY A 146 11.86 -13.97 12.71
C GLY A 146 10.34 -13.87 12.90
N GLU A 147 9.87 -12.95 13.74
CA GLU A 147 8.44 -12.64 13.88
C GLU A 147 7.99 -11.70 12.77
N ILE A 148 6.78 -11.90 12.25
CA ILE A 148 6.19 -11.04 11.23
C ILE A 148 5.59 -9.82 11.92
N ASP A 149 5.97 -8.64 11.47
CA ASP A 149 5.35 -7.38 11.86
C ASP A 149 4.35 -6.94 10.80
N VAL A 150 3.14 -6.57 11.24
CA VAL A 150 2.07 -6.06 10.37
C VAL A 150 1.67 -4.70 10.91
N THR A 151 1.87 -3.67 10.09
CA THR A 151 1.47 -2.30 10.43
C THR A 151 0.38 -1.85 9.49
N GLU A 152 -0.79 -1.49 10.01
CA GLU A 152 -1.86 -0.86 9.24
C GLU A 152 -1.63 0.65 9.11
N PHE A 153 -1.83 1.17 7.90
CA PHE A 153 -1.73 2.59 7.56
C PHE A 153 -3.11 3.16 7.24
N SER A 154 -3.87 3.47 8.28
CA SER A 154 -5.31 3.81 8.16
C SER A 154 -5.61 5.17 7.50
N CYS A 155 -4.59 5.92 7.09
CA CYS A 155 -4.74 7.24 6.48
C CYS A 155 -4.35 7.27 5.00
N VAL A 156 -3.95 6.13 4.42
CA VAL A 156 -3.59 6.05 2.99
C VAL A 156 -4.81 6.32 2.11
N PHE A 157 -5.95 5.75 2.46
CA PHE A 157 -7.20 5.93 1.73
C PHE A 157 -8.18 6.92 2.38
N GLY A 158 -7.68 7.72 3.33
CA GLY A 158 -8.46 8.71 4.08
C GLY A 158 -9.21 8.13 5.29
N PRO A 159 -9.71 8.99 6.19
CA PRO A 159 -10.75 8.63 7.15
C PRO A 159 -12.08 8.35 6.44
#